data_AF-A0A3S4IM58-F1
#
_entry.id   AF-A0A3S4IM58-F1
#
_cell.length_a   1.000
_cell.length_b   1.000
_cell.length_c   1.000
_cell.angle_alpha   90.00
_cell.angle_beta   90.00
_cell.angle_gamma   90.00
#
_symmetry.space_group_name_H-M   'P 1'
#
loop_
_entity.id
_entity.type
_entity.pdbx_description
1 polymer ?
#
loop_
_entity_poly.entity_id
_entity_poly.type
_entity_poly.pdbx_seq_one_letter_code
_entity_poly.pdbx_strand_id
1 'polypeptide(L)'
;MAEPILNQNGWECSIKGWIIVDTAVRQQDVVCLLLREKIDYEKASMMFDHQIRSRLVSISLSRPRNTIQQSHQGLTDFNMPVLGVERIQGRQSLGIVAAKNLDGDVLAMGGNVNDPIEQIAKGQSPFTNRLKCINGYTYAVCSGRKIYKRIQPGNWELFADLPKISEQQYTMGFDDLDAFSENDMYTVGGCGDIWHFDGTNWKQLGFPTNAQLATVTCAPDGQVYVSGEGGSLWVGRNESWKKIYSGGSSILWNDAVWFDGKLFLASDYQLRVWNGKELCTVEDNGKAVSAYGHMDAYDGLLVVAGPEFVYSFDGASWRLLVAPYLD
;
A
#
# COMPACT_ATOMS: atom_id res chain seq x y z
N MET A 1 -18.67 -8.71 20.52
CA MET A 1 -17.64 -8.58 19.46
C MET A 1 -16.38 -9.25 19.96
N ALA A 2 -15.57 -9.86 19.08
CA ALA A 2 -14.27 -10.37 19.49
C ALA A 2 -13.40 -9.21 20.01
N GLU A 3 -12.65 -9.41 21.09
CA GLU A 3 -11.74 -8.38 21.59
C GLU A 3 -10.59 -8.17 20.59
N PRO A 4 -10.17 -6.91 20.34
CA PRO A 4 -9.04 -6.66 19.46
C PRO A 4 -7.73 -7.16 20.08
N ILE A 5 -6.79 -7.60 19.22
CA ILE A 5 -5.45 -8.05 19.64
C ILE A 5 -4.73 -6.96 20.43
N LEU A 6 -4.75 -5.72 19.95
CA LEU A 6 -4.18 -4.58 20.67
C LEU A 6 -5.07 -4.24 21.87
N ASN A 7 -4.52 -4.36 23.09
CA ASN A 7 -5.23 -4.02 24.31
C ASN A 7 -5.53 -2.51 24.44
N GLN A 8 -6.38 -2.13 25.41
CA GLN A 8 -6.78 -0.74 25.63
C GLN A 8 -5.60 0.20 25.82
N ASN A 9 -4.65 -0.14 26.70
CA ASN A 9 -3.47 0.69 26.94
C ASN A 9 -2.65 0.91 25.66
N GLY A 10 -2.47 -0.13 24.85
CA GLY A 10 -1.75 -0.05 23.58
C GLY A 10 -2.47 0.82 22.56
N TRP A 11 -3.79 0.72 22.50
CA TRP A 11 -4.64 1.57 21.67
C TRP A 11 -4.57 3.04 22.13
N GLU A 12 -4.72 3.31 23.42
CA GLU A 12 -4.66 4.67 23.99
C GLU A 12 -3.31 5.34 23.74
N CYS A 13 -2.20 4.61 23.89
CA CYS A 13 -0.86 5.17 23.68
C CYS A 13 -0.52 5.38 22.20
N SER A 14 -0.98 4.50 21.31
CA SER A 14 -0.47 4.46 19.93
C SER A 14 -1.47 4.90 18.86
N ILE A 15 -2.77 4.73 19.10
CA ILE A 15 -3.84 4.89 18.09
C ILE A 15 -4.82 6.02 18.46
N LYS A 16 -5.17 6.21 19.74
CA LYS A 16 -6.14 7.23 20.17
C LYS A 16 -5.68 8.63 19.75
N GLY A 17 -6.57 9.37 19.07
CA GLY A 17 -6.27 10.70 18.52
C GLY A 17 -5.61 10.70 17.14
N TRP A 18 -5.53 9.54 16.48
CA TRP A 18 -4.97 9.37 15.15
C TRP A 18 -5.97 8.65 14.24
N ILE A 19 -5.77 8.78 12.92
CA ILE A 19 -6.47 8.03 11.88
C ILE A 19 -5.46 7.16 11.14
N ILE A 20 -5.80 5.91 10.88
CA ILE A 20 -4.96 5.00 10.08
C ILE A 20 -5.19 5.29 8.60
N VAL A 21 -4.11 5.43 7.84
CA VAL A 21 -4.15 5.81 6.42
C VAL A 21 -3.39 4.85 5.51
N ASP A 22 -2.64 3.89 6.06
CA ASP A 22 -1.96 2.87 5.27
C ASP A 22 -1.56 1.68 6.15
N THR A 23 -1.32 0.51 5.56
CA THR A 23 -0.87 -0.70 6.25
C THR A 23 0.12 -1.51 5.41
N ALA A 24 1.06 -2.16 6.08
CA ALA A 24 1.96 -3.12 5.45
C ALA A 24 2.29 -4.28 6.40
N VAL A 25 2.38 -5.50 5.88
CA VAL A 25 2.77 -6.69 6.63
C VAL A 25 4.29 -6.82 6.60
N ARG A 26 4.98 -6.34 7.63
CA ARG A 26 6.46 -6.37 7.64
C ARG A 26 7.01 -7.79 7.69
N GLN A 27 6.38 -8.64 8.50
CA GLN A 27 6.68 -10.07 8.71
C GLN A 27 5.38 -10.81 9.03
N GLN A 28 5.40 -12.15 9.01
CA GLN A 28 4.24 -13.00 9.32
C GLN A 28 3.48 -12.59 10.59
N ASP A 29 4.19 -12.09 11.60
CA ASP A 29 3.64 -11.70 12.89
C ASP A 29 3.85 -10.21 13.22
N VAL A 30 4.21 -9.38 12.24
CA VAL A 30 4.41 -7.93 12.47
C VAL A 30 3.73 -7.09 11.40
N VAL A 31 2.79 -6.27 11.85
CA VAL A 31 2.03 -5.33 11.01
C VAL A 31 2.52 -3.91 11.28
N CYS A 32 2.74 -3.15 10.21
CA CYS A 32 3.02 -1.72 10.25
C CYS A 32 1.75 -0.95 9.85
N LEU A 33 1.44 0.12 10.58
CA LEU A 33 0.35 1.05 10.27
C LEU A 33 0.92 2.46 10.16
N LEU A 34 0.54 3.17 9.11
CA LEU A 34 0.82 4.60 8.97
C LEU A 34 -0.41 5.37 9.43
N LEU A 35 -0.19 6.32 10.34
CA LEU A 35 -1.23 7.10 10.96
C LEU A 35 -1.01 8.59 10.73
N ARG A 36 -2.10 9.34 10.64
CA ARG A 36 -2.13 10.81 10.59
C ARG A 36 -2.85 11.32 11.84
N GLU A 37 -2.42 12.45 12.38
CA GLU A 37 -3.09 13.07 13.52
C GLU A 37 -4.55 13.40 13.17
N LYS A 38 -5.49 13.03 14.05
CA LYS A 38 -6.90 13.35 13.86
C LYS A 38 -7.10 14.84 14.13
N ILE A 39 -7.36 15.61 13.08
CA ILE A 39 -7.57 17.06 13.13
C ILE A 39 -8.98 17.36 12.66
N ASP A 40 -9.63 18.32 13.31
CA ASP A 40 -10.92 18.85 12.86
C ASP A 40 -10.83 19.38 11.42
N TYR A 41 -11.87 19.14 10.61
CA TYR A 41 -11.93 19.56 9.22
C TYR A 41 -11.64 21.07 9.02
N GLU A 42 -12.21 21.94 9.86
CA GLU A 42 -12.00 23.39 9.74
C GLU A 42 -10.52 23.73 9.93
N LYS A 43 -9.88 23.15 10.95
CA LYS A 43 -8.46 23.36 11.21
C LYS A 43 -7.59 22.75 10.11
N ALA A 44 -7.90 21.54 9.66
CA ALA A 44 -7.17 20.85 8.59
C ALA A 44 -7.23 21.64 7.27
N SER A 45 -8.36 22.28 6.97
CA SER A 45 -8.52 23.09 5.74
C SER A 45 -7.61 24.33 5.67
N MET A 46 -7.05 24.76 6.81
CA MET A 46 -6.13 25.89 6.91
C MET A 46 -4.66 25.46 7.03
N MET A 47 -4.37 24.16 6.94
CA MET A 47 -3.02 23.60 7.08
C MET A 47 -2.51 23.09 5.73
N PHE A 48 -1.20 23.19 5.53
CA PHE A 48 -0.52 22.37 4.54
C PHE A 48 -0.40 20.94 5.07
N ASP A 49 -0.44 19.96 4.17
CA ASP A 49 -0.47 18.55 4.55
C ASP A 49 0.76 18.13 5.39
N HIS A 50 1.96 18.61 5.07
CA HIS A 50 3.18 18.35 5.85
C HIS A 50 3.12 18.85 7.31
N GLN A 51 2.21 19.77 7.64
CA GLN A 51 2.02 20.27 9.01
C GLN A 51 1.18 19.33 9.88
N ILE A 52 0.42 18.41 9.26
CA ILE A 52 -0.29 17.37 9.98
C ILE A 52 0.75 16.31 10.36
N ARG A 53 0.82 15.96 11.64
CA ARG A 53 1.80 14.97 12.11
C ARG A 53 1.44 13.58 11.63
N SER A 54 2.46 12.77 11.37
CA SER A 54 2.29 11.36 11.06
C SER A 54 2.94 10.49 12.12
N ARG A 55 2.58 9.22 12.13
CA ARG A 55 3.13 8.23 13.06
C ARG A 55 3.19 6.88 12.37
N LEU A 56 4.33 6.22 12.47
CA LEU A 56 4.44 4.81 12.11
C LEU A 56 4.26 3.98 13.37
N VAL A 57 3.36 3.00 13.34
CA VAL A 57 3.10 2.06 14.43
C VAL A 57 3.44 0.66 13.95
N SER A 58 4.23 -0.09 14.72
CA SER A 58 4.43 -1.53 14.52
C SER A 58 3.66 -2.30 15.59
N ILE A 59 2.92 -3.35 15.20
CA ILE A 59 2.18 -4.23 16.11
C ILE A 59 2.71 -5.66 15.91
N SER A 60 3.22 -6.27 16.98
CA SER A 60 3.61 -7.68 17.01
C SER A 60 2.42 -8.54 17.45
N LEU A 61 2.02 -9.46 16.57
CA LEU A 61 0.88 -10.35 16.74
C LEU A 61 1.21 -11.60 17.58
N SER A 62 2.50 -11.94 17.69
CA SER A 62 2.99 -13.07 18.50
C SER A 62 3.13 -12.74 19.98
N ARG A 63 3.20 -11.45 20.34
CA ARG A 63 3.33 -11.03 21.74
C ARG A 63 2.02 -11.21 22.50
N PRO A 64 2.06 -11.74 23.74
CA PRO A 64 0.88 -11.87 24.57
C PRO A 64 0.18 -10.53 24.80
N ARG A 65 -1.15 -10.53 24.82
CA ARG A 65 -1.99 -9.32 24.98
C ARG A 65 -1.73 -8.54 26.27
N ASN A 66 -1.19 -9.17 27.31
CA ASN A 66 -0.83 -8.51 28.58
C ASN A 66 0.58 -7.87 28.56
N THR A 67 1.27 -7.88 27.42
CA THR A 67 2.59 -7.26 27.23
C THR A 67 2.50 -6.05 26.29
N ILE A 68 3.61 -5.32 26.14
CA ILE A 68 3.71 -4.26 25.12
C ILE A 68 3.86 -4.93 23.75
N GLN A 69 2.78 -4.92 22.97
CA GLN A 69 2.71 -5.51 21.63
C GLN A 69 3.19 -4.54 20.54
N GLN A 70 3.19 -3.24 20.84
CA GLN A 70 3.36 -2.18 19.86
C GLN A 70 4.54 -1.27 20.16
N SER A 71 5.08 -0.66 19.10
CA SER A 71 5.97 0.49 19.16
C SER A 71 5.50 1.54 18.18
N HIS A 72 5.87 2.81 18.39
CA HIS A 72 5.55 3.87 17.45
C HIS A 72 6.66 4.91 17.35
N GLN A 73 6.71 5.58 16.21
CA GLN A 73 7.61 6.69 15.94
C GLN A 73 6.84 7.84 15.29
N GLY A 74 6.96 9.04 15.86
CA GLY A 74 6.36 10.25 15.30
C GLY A 74 7.19 10.78 14.12
N LEU A 75 6.50 11.34 13.14
CA LEU A 75 7.06 11.92 11.93
C LEU A 75 6.50 13.34 11.76
N THR A 76 7.39 14.29 11.50
CA THR A 76 7.06 15.69 11.18
C THR A 76 7.51 15.99 9.76
N ASP A 77 6.82 16.90 9.07
CA ASP A 77 7.16 17.38 7.73
C ASP A 77 7.04 16.34 6.60
N PHE A 78 6.53 15.15 6.89
CA PHE A 78 6.20 14.13 5.91
C PHE A 78 4.89 14.50 5.18
N ASN A 79 5.02 15.09 4.00
CA ASN A 79 3.91 15.43 3.11
C ASN A 79 3.34 14.17 2.45
N MET A 80 2.03 13.97 2.54
CA MET A 80 1.23 12.86 1.98
C MET A 80 1.99 11.53 2.04
N PRO A 81 2.34 11.06 3.25
CA PRO A 81 3.24 9.92 3.39
C PRO A 81 2.59 8.63 2.93
N VAL A 82 3.41 7.73 2.42
CA VAL A 82 3.01 6.37 2.01
C VAL A 82 3.86 5.34 2.75
N LEU A 83 3.29 4.16 3.00
CA LEU A 83 3.94 3.06 3.70
C LEU A 83 4.35 1.95 2.74
N GLY A 84 5.50 1.36 3.00
CA GLY A 84 5.96 0.13 2.40
C GLY A 84 6.85 -0.63 3.38
N VAL A 85 7.52 -1.65 2.89
CA VAL A 85 8.42 -2.49 3.69
C VAL A 85 9.60 -2.99 2.87
N GLU A 86 10.69 -3.28 3.57
CA GLU A 86 11.85 -3.97 3.04
C GLU A 86 11.97 -5.34 3.71
N ARG A 87 12.23 -6.39 2.91
CA ARG A 87 12.27 -7.79 3.35
C ARG A 87 13.46 -8.53 2.71
N ILE A 88 14.62 -7.88 2.60
CA ILE A 88 15.83 -8.48 1.99
C ILE A 88 16.27 -9.70 2.82
N GLN A 89 16.43 -10.85 2.16
CA GLN A 89 16.84 -12.09 2.83
C GLN A 89 18.19 -11.91 3.56
N GLY A 90 18.25 -12.41 4.80
CA GLY A 90 19.44 -12.30 5.65
C GLY A 90 19.64 -10.90 6.27
N ARG A 91 18.75 -9.95 6.02
CA ARG A 91 18.69 -8.65 6.70
C ARG A 91 17.46 -8.55 7.57
N GLN A 92 17.48 -7.59 8.48
CA GLN A 92 16.29 -7.23 9.24
C GLN A 92 15.24 -6.60 8.32
N SER A 93 13.99 -7.06 8.42
CA SER A 93 12.87 -6.43 7.72
C SER A 93 12.54 -5.08 8.33
N LEU A 94 12.21 -4.09 7.49
CA LEU A 94 11.96 -2.70 7.87
C LEU A 94 10.59 -2.26 7.38
N GLY A 95 9.92 -1.40 8.15
CA GLY A 95 8.84 -0.54 7.63
C GLY A 95 9.48 0.71 7.03
N ILE A 96 9.03 1.12 5.86
CA ILE A 96 9.57 2.26 5.12
C ILE A 96 8.44 3.26 4.91
N VAL A 97 8.63 4.51 5.33
CA VAL A 97 7.68 5.59 5.05
C VAL A 97 8.38 6.58 4.14
N ALA A 98 7.73 6.97 3.04
CA ALA A 98 8.23 7.99 2.13
C ALA A 98 7.28 9.20 2.11
N ALA A 99 7.83 10.40 2.11
CA ALA A 99 7.10 11.64 1.87
C ALA A 99 7.01 11.94 0.38
N LYS A 100 5.85 12.42 -0.05
CA LYS A 100 5.65 13.00 -1.37
C LYS A 100 6.12 14.46 -1.37
N ASN A 101 7.43 14.68 -1.32
CA ASN A 101 8.05 16.01 -1.30
C ASN A 101 9.21 16.14 -2.31
N LEU A 102 9.95 17.25 -2.26
CA LEU A 102 10.98 17.62 -3.24
C LEU A 102 12.12 16.61 -3.36
N ASP A 103 12.51 15.99 -2.24
CA ASP A 103 13.65 15.08 -2.18
C ASP A 103 13.22 13.61 -2.03
N GLY A 104 11.94 13.38 -1.70
CA GLY A 104 11.40 12.07 -1.34
C GLY A 104 11.99 11.60 -0.02
N ASP A 105 11.77 12.36 1.05
CA ASP A 105 12.31 12.02 2.37
C ASP A 105 11.75 10.67 2.85
N VAL A 106 12.62 9.84 3.41
CA VAL A 106 12.30 8.47 3.81
C VAL A 106 12.75 8.20 5.24
N LEU A 107 11.88 7.57 6.01
CA LEU A 107 12.22 6.95 7.29
C LEU A 107 12.12 5.44 7.16
N ALA A 108 13.16 4.73 7.62
CA ALA A 108 13.12 3.30 7.87
C ALA A 108 12.95 3.00 9.36
N MET A 109 12.07 2.06 9.72
CA MET A 109 11.79 1.65 11.10
C MET A 109 11.73 0.12 11.26
N GLY A 110 12.50 -0.40 12.20
CA GLY A 110 12.49 -1.81 12.60
C GLY A 110 13.76 -2.18 13.34
N GLY A 111 13.65 -2.88 14.47
CA GLY A 111 14.82 -3.22 15.30
C GLY A 111 15.47 -2.04 16.00
N ASN A 112 16.81 -2.06 16.06
CA ASN A 112 17.65 -1.00 16.62
C ASN A 112 18.06 0.06 15.58
N VAL A 113 17.34 0.12 14.45
CA VAL A 113 17.61 1.08 13.38
C VAL A 113 17.17 2.48 13.82
N ASN A 114 18.14 3.36 14.04
CA ASN A 114 17.98 4.80 14.23
C ASN A 114 18.69 5.53 13.07
N ASP A 115 18.36 5.11 11.85
CA ASP A 115 18.97 5.70 10.66
C ASP A 115 18.46 7.13 10.46
N PRO A 116 19.31 8.04 9.95
CA PRO A 116 18.88 9.38 9.58
C PRO A 116 17.82 9.31 8.46
N ILE A 117 17.07 10.39 8.31
CA ILE A 117 16.16 10.55 7.16
C ILE A 117 16.96 10.40 5.86
N GLU A 118 16.54 9.45 5.03
CA GLU A 118 17.08 9.23 3.69
C GLU A 118 16.35 10.11 2.68
N GLN A 119 16.90 10.25 1.48
CA GLN A 119 16.26 10.97 0.39
C GLN A 119 16.28 10.10 -0.86
N ILE A 120 15.12 9.87 -1.48
CA ILE A 120 15.00 9.04 -2.70
C ILE A 120 15.77 9.67 -3.86
N ALA A 121 15.58 10.97 -4.09
CA ALA A 121 16.21 11.67 -5.22
C ALA A 121 16.31 13.17 -4.93
N LYS A 122 17.37 13.56 -4.23
CA LYS A 122 17.60 14.95 -3.78
C LYS A 122 17.56 15.95 -4.94
N GLY A 123 16.67 16.93 -4.83
CA GLY A 123 16.44 18.00 -5.81
C GLY A 123 15.77 17.54 -7.11
N GLN A 124 15.37 16.27 -7.21
CA GLN A 124 14.82 15.69 -8.44
C GLN A 124 13.30 15.53 -8.42
N SER A 125 12.64 15.88 -7.30
CA SER A 125 11.18 15.84 -7.16
C SER A 125 10.58 14.46 -7.46
N PRO A 126 10.97 13.39 -6.73
CA PRO A 126 10.45 12.05 -7.00
C PRO A 126 8.94 11.98 -6.76
N PHE A 127 8.37 12.74 -5.81
CA PHE A 127 6.93 12.76 -5.53
C PHE A 127 6.31 11.34 -5.50
N THR A 128 6.80 10.52 -4.57
CA THR A 128 6.39 9.12 -4.41
C THR A 128 4.89 8.98 -4.21
N ASN A 129 4.25 8.18 -5.06
CA ASN A 129 2.82 7.83 -4.97
C ASN A 129 2.60 6.52 -4.22
N ARG A 130 3.56 5.59 -4.28
CA ARG A 130 3.47 4.29 -3.61
C ARG A 130 4.84 3.68 -3.35
N LEU A 131 4.95 2.88 -2.27
CA LEU A 131 6.08 2.01 -2.00
C LEU A 131 5.67 0.55 -2.20
N LYS A 132 6.50 -0.25 -2.88
CA LYS A 132 6.24 -1.67 -3.14
C LYS A 132 7.45 -2.52 -2.78
N CYS A 133 7.21 -3.65 -2.12
CA CYS A 133 8.25 -4.61 -1.77
C CYS A 133 8.30 -5.73 -2.82
N ILE A 134 9.34 -5.74 -3.66
CA ILE A 134 9.51 -6.73 -4.73
C ILE A 134 10.86 -7.43 -4.54
N ASN A 135 10.84 -8.77 -4.50
CA ASN A 135 12.02 -9.59 -4.19
C ASN A 135 12.77 -9.14 -2.92
N GLY A 136 12.02 -8.66 -1.92
CA GLY A 136 12.55 -8.13 -0.67
C GLY A 136 13.07 -6.69 -0.72
N TYR A 137 13.24 -6.09 -1.89
CA TYR A 137 13.67 -4.69 -2.04
C TYR A 137 12.49 -3.72 -2.07
N THR A 138 12.69 -2.50 -1.57
CA THR A 138 11.68 -1.43 -1.65
C THR A 138 11.83 -0.67 -2.96
N TYR A 139 10.73 -0.51 -3.68
CA TYR A 139 10.60 0.32 -4.87
C TYR A 139 9.68 1.50 -4.58
N ALA A 140 10.10 2.70 -4.97
CA ALA A 140 9.28 3.90 -4.96
C ALA A 140 8.73 4.16 -6.35
N VAL A 141 7.41 4.17 -6.45
CA VAL A 141 6.64 4.43 -7.66
C VAL A 141 6.24 5.90 -7.62
N CYS A 142 6.64 6.66 -8.63
CA CYS A 142 6.69 8.11 -8.56
C CYS A 142 5.84 8.80 -9.63
N SER A 143 5.44 10.05 -9.35
CA SER A 143 4.99 10.95 -10.40
C SER A 143 6.08 11.15 -11.46
N GLY A 144 5.69 11.53 -12.68
CA GLY A 144 6.64 11.78 -13.77
C GLY A 144 7.28 10.52 -14.34
N ARG A 145 6.66 9.35 -14.13
CA ARG A 145 7.05 8.03 -14.67
C ARG A 145 8.44 7.55 -14.26
N LYS A 146 8.82 7.87 -13.03
CA LYS A 146 10.06 7.37 -12.44
C LYS A 146 9.77 6.22 -11.49
N ILE A 147 10.74 5.32 -11.39
CA ILE A 147 10.76 4.26 -10.39
C ILE A 147 12.15 4.27 -9.78
N TYR A 148 12.23 4.28 -8.45
CA TYR A 148 13.50 4.18 -7.72
C TYR A 148 13.53 2.89 -6.92
N LYS A 149 14.70 2.27 -6.79
CA LYS A 149 14.92 1.06 -5.99
C LYS A 149 15.86 1.40 -4.83
N ARG A 150 15.46 1.08 -3.60
CA ARG A 150 16.33 1.15 -2.43
C ARG A 150 17.23 -0.08 -2.43
N ILE A 151 18.54 0.10 -2.56
CA ILE A 151 19.52 -1.01 -2.63
C ILE A 151 20.09 -1.32 -1.23
N GLN A 152 20.24 -0.27 -0.43
CA GLN A 152 20.72 -0.30 0.96
C GLN A 152 20.30 1.00 1.68
N PRO A 153 20.46 1.08 3.01
CA PRO A 153 20.17 2.31 3.74
C PRO A 153 20.85 3.54 3.16
N GLY A 154 20.05 4.58 2.93
CA GLY A 154 20.46 5.86 2.34
C GLY A 154 20.81 5.83 0.85
N ASN A 155 20.67 4.69 0.16
CA ASN A 155 21.00 4.59 -1.26
C ASN A 155 19.82 4.11 -2.11
N TRP A 156 19.29 5.04 -2.90
CA TRP A 156 18.23 4.84 -3.87
C TRP A 156 18.78 5.02 -5.28
N GLU A 157 18.52 4.04 -6.14
CA GLU A 157 18.93 4.08 -7.54
C GLU A 157 17.71 4.35 -8.43
N LEU A 158 17.89 5.18 -9.45
CA LEU A 158 16.89 5.35 -10.51
C LEU A 158 16.79 4.05 -11.29
N PHE A 159 15.71 3.31 -11.08
CA PHE A 159 15.45 2.02 -11.74
C PHE A 159 14.83 2.22 -13.12
N ALA A 160 13.94 3.21 -13.26
CA ALA A 160 13.30 3.54 -14.52
C ALA A 160 13.00 5.04 -14.61
N ASP A 161 13.20 5.61 -15.80
CA ASP A 161 12.74 6.94 -16.20
C ASP A 161 12.05 6.79 -17.57
N LEU A 162 10.74 6.57 -17.54
CA LEU A 162 10.01 6.12 -18.73
C LEU A 162 9.55 7.30 -19.60
N PRO A 163 9.51 7.13 -20.94
CA PRO A 163 9.11 8.19 -21.87
C PRO A 163 7.78 8.84 -21.50
N LYS A 164 7.67 10.15 -21.71
CA LYS A 164 6.43 10.92 -21.55
C LYS A 164 5.82 11.12 -22.94
N ILE A 165 4.55 10.75 -23.11
CA ILE A 165 3.90 10.65 -24.43
C ILE A 165 2.99 11.87 -24.68
N SER A 166 2.58 12.59 -23.64
CA SER A 166 1.85 13.85 -23.74
C SER A 166 2.24 14.84 -22.63
N GLU A 167 1.98 16.14 -22.85
CA GLU A 167 2.23 17.18 -21.84
C GLU A 167 1.48 16.95 -20.51
N GLN A 168 0.30 16.32 -20.57
CA GLN A 168 -0.46 15.94 -19.37
C GLN A 168 0.25 14.88 -18.52
N GLN A 169 1.13 14.07 -19.11
CA GLN A 169 1.87 13.01 -18.42
C GLN A 169 3.14 13.53 -17.71
N TYR A 170 3.43 14.83 -17.77
CA TYR A 170 4.53 15.43 -16.99
C TYR A 170 4.15 15.63 -15.53
N THR A 171 2.86 15.75 -15.23
CA THR A 171 2.32 15.86 -13.86
C THR A 171 1.74 14.55 -13.34
N MET A 172 1.43 13.61 -14.23
CA MET A 172 1.02 12.25 -13.87
C MET A 172 2.21 11.30 -13.79
N GLY A 173 2.03 10.17 -13.11
CA GLY A 173 3.00 9.09 -13.11
C GLY A 173 2.31 7.79 -12.75
N PHE A 174 3.07 6.92 -12.12
CA PHE A 174 2.57 5.61 -11.75
C PHE A 174 1.91 5.66 -10.37
N ASP A 175 0.80 4.95 -10.25
CA ASP A 175 -0.01 4.82 -9.03
C ASP A 175 0.26 3.47 -8.34
N ASP A 176 0.71 2.45 -9.07
CA ASP A 176 1.07 1.14 -8.52
C ASP A 176 2.10 0.38 -9.37
N LEU A 177 2.75 -0.60 -8.76
CA LEU A 177 3.74 -1.51 -9.34
C LEU A 177 3.57 -2.88 -8.71
N ASP A 178 3.61 -3.93 -9.51
CA ASP A 178 3.71 -5.30 -9.01
C ASP A 178 4.51 -6.17 -9.97
N ALA A 179 4.88 -7.37 -9.54
CA ALA A 179 5.82 -8.18 -10.28
C ALA A 179 5.60 -9.68 -10.08
N PHE A 180 5.80 -10.44 -11.15
CA PHE A 180 6.04 -11.88 -11.04
C PHE A 180 7.45 -12.17 -10.54
N SER A 181 8.41 -11.33 -10.92
CA SER A 181 9.82 -11.42 -10.53
C SER A 181 10.52 -10.07 -10.76
N GLU A 182 11.80 -9.97 -10.36
CA GLU A 182 12.59 -8.77 -10.65
C GLU A 182 12.80 -8.47 -12.15
N ASN A 183 12.49 -9.45 -13.02
CA ASN A 183 12.62 -9.35 -14.47
C ASN A 183 11.25 -9.40 -15.19
N ASP A 184 10.14 -9.34 -14.46
CA ASP A 184 8.79 -9.36 -15.04
C ASP A 184 7.87 -8.52 -14.15
N MET A 185 7.81 -7.22 -14.45
CA MET A 185 7.12 -6.21 -13.64
C MET A 185 6.11 -5.42 -14.45
N TYR A 186 5.01 -5.06 -13.82
CA TYR A 186 3.99 -4.19 -14.41
C TYR A 186 3.77 -2.97 -13.54
N THR A 187 3.69 -1.80 -14.16
CA THR A 187 3.31 -0.56 -13.48
C THR A 187 2.16 0.10 -14.20
N VAL A 188 1.29 0.77 -13.44
CA VAL A 188 0.07 1.40 -13.95
C VAL A 188 -0.08 2.81 -13.40
N GLY A 189 -0.83 3.65 -14.12
CA GLY A 189 -1.23 4.98 -13.65
C GLY A 189 -2.32 5.60 -14.52
N GLY A 190 -2.44 6.92 -14.40
CA GLY A 190 -3.45 7.70 -15.12
C GLY A 190 -3.45 7.53 -16.64
N CYS A 191 -4.57 7.85 -17.30
CA CYS A 191 -4.73 7.80 -18.76
C CYS A 191 -4.48 6.42 -19.40
N GLY A 192 -4.85 5.32 -18.72
CA GLY A 192 -4.64 3.97 -19.23
C GLY A 192 -3.16 3.59 -19.33
N ASP A 193 -2.31 4.26 -18.58
CA ASP A 193 -0.87 4.12 -18.71
C ASP A 193 -0.40 2.84 -18.03
N ILE A 194 0.00 1.87 -18.84
CA ILE A 194 0.49 0.58 -18.37
C ILE A 194 1.80 0.24 -19.08
N TRP A 195 2.77 -0.18 -18.30
CA TRP A 195 4.10 -0.57 -18.78
C TRP A 195 4.48 -1.93 -18.24
N HIS A 196 5.24 -2.67 -19.04
CA HIS A 196 5.77 -3.98 -18.72
C HIS A 196 7.29 -3.98 -18.87
N PHE A 197 7.98 -4.46 -17.83
CA PHE A 197 9.42 -4.71 -17.83
C PHE A 197 9.66 -6.18 -18.11
N ASP A 198 10.42 -6.49 -19.16
CA ASP A 198 10.77 -7.86 -19.57
C ASP A 198 12.12 -8.36 -19.03
N GLY A 199 12.70 -7.64 -18.06
CA GLY A 199 14.03 -7.91 -17.51
C GLY A 199 15.14 -7.12 -18.20
N THR A 200 14.87 -6.56 -19.37
CA THR A 200 15.83 -5.72 -20.11
C THR A 200 15.27 -4.35 -20.41
N ASN A 201 14.03 -4.28 -20.91
CA ASN A 201 13.41 -3.05 -21.36
C ASN A 201 12.00 -2.89 -20.79
N TRP A 202 11.62 -1.62 -20.61
CA TRP A 202 10.24 -1.24 -20.36
C TRP A 202 9.53 -0.97 -21.69
N LYS A 203 8.39 -1.60 -21.88
CA LYS A 203 7.51 -1.38 -23.04
C LYS A 203 6.15 -0.90 -22.57
N GLN A 204 5.63 0.17 -23.17
CA GLN A 204 4.25 0.56 -22.96
C GLN A 204 3.31 -0.45 -23.64
N LEU A 205 2.28 -0.87 -22.92
CA LEU A 205 1.26 -1.78 -23.44
C LEU A 205 0.02 -0.99 -23.85
N GLY A 206 -0.64 -1.43 -24.93
CA GLY A 206 -1.95 -0.90 -25.28
C GLY A 206 -2.99 -1.33 -24.25
N PHE A 207 -3.77 -0.37 -23.74
CA PHE A 207 -4.87 -0.64 -22.81
C PHE A 207 -6.22 -0.22 -23.40
N PRO A 208 -7.32 -0.97 -23.21
CA PRO A 208 -8.60 -0.67 -23.87
C PRO A 208 -9.37 0.54 -23.32
N THR A 209 -8.73 1.38 -22.49
CA THR A 209 -9.30 2.60 -21.94
C THR A 209 -8.20 3.61 -21.61
N ASN A 210 -8.54 4.89 -21.64
CA ASN A 210 -7.70 6.00 -21.16
C ASN A 210 -8.15 6.49 -19.78
N ALA A 211 -8.86 5.67 -18.99
CA ALA A 211 -9.26 6.01 -17.63
C ALA A 211 -8.07 5.95 -16.66
N GLN A 212 -8.23 6.50 -15.46
CA GLN A 212 -7.22 6.31 -14.42
C GLN A 212 -7.16 4.84 -13.97
N LEU A 213 -5.94 4.28 -13.94
CA LEU A 213 -5.66 2.96 -13.37
C LEU A 213 -5.12 3.15 -11.95
N ALA A 214 -5.57 2.32 -11.01
CA ALA A 214 -5.30 2.50 -9.59
C ALA A 214 -4.36 1.43 -9.02
N THR A 215 -4.55 0.17 -9.42
CA THR A 215 -3.79 -0.95 -8.87
C THR A 215 -3.40 -1.94 -9.94
N VAL A 216 -2.29 -2.64 -9.72
CA VAL A 216 -1.85 -3.76 -10.55
C VAL A 216 -1.43 -4.92 -9.65
N THR A 217 -1.84 -6.13 -10.00
CA THR A 217 -1.51 -7.35 -9.26
C THR A 217 -1.05 -8.44 -10.23
N CYS A 218 0.17 -8.93 -10.07
CA CYS A 218 0.74 -10.06 -10.80
C CYS A 218 0.44 -11.35 -10.01
N ALA A 219 -0.58 -12.09 -10.42
CA ALA A 219 -1.09 -13.21 -9.66
C ALA A 219 -0.38 -14.53 -10.00
N PRO A 220 -0.21 -15.47 -9.05
CA PRO A 220 0.38 -16.80 -9.30
C PRO A 220 -0.31 -17.64 -10.37
N ASP A 221 -1.54 -17.30 -10.78
CA ASP A 221 -2.24 -17.93 -11.91
C ASP A 221 -1.65 -17.54 -13.29
N GLY A 222 -0.62 -16.68 -13.28
CA GLY A 222 0.07 -16.21 -14.47
C GLY A 222 -0.63 -15.03 -15.15
N GLN A 223 -1.63 -14.41 -14.52
CA GLN A 223 -2.38 -13.27 -15.06
C GLN A 223 -2.04 -11.97 -14.33
N VAL A 224 -2.25 -10.84 -15.02
CA VAL A 224 -2.16 -9.51 -14.42
C VAL A 224 -3.57 -8.95 -14.28
N TYR A 225 -3.89 -8.51 -13.06
CA TYR A 225 -5.14 -7.86 -12.73
C TYR A 225 -4.90 -6.36 -12.59
N VAL A 226 -5.72 -5.56 -13.26
CA VAL A 226 -5.61 -4.09 -13.23
C VAL A 226 -6.96 -3.51 -12.84
N SER A 227 -6.95 -2.66 -11.82
CA SER A 227 -8.15 -1.93 -11.41
C SER A 227 -8.06 -0.46 -11.79
N GLY A 228 -9.20 0.21 -11.94
CA GLY A 228 -9.22 1.62 -12.29
C GLY A 228 -10.59 2.28 -12.09
N GLU A 229 -10.75 3.46 -12.68
CA GLU A 229 -11.95 4.29 -12.59
C GLU A 229 -13.24 3.50 -12.86
N GLY A 230 -14.33 3.90 -12.21
CA GLY A 230 -15.60 3.17 -12.22
C GLY A 230 -15.58 1.91 -11.35
N GLY A 231 -14.51 1.67 -10.58
CA GLY A 231 -14.25 0.40 -9.90
C GLY A 231 -14.04 -0.76 -10.86
N SER A 232 -13.60 -0.49 -12.09
CA SER A 232 -13.41 -1.52 -13.12
C SER A 232 -12.28 -2.48 -12.74
N LEU A 233 -12.42 -3.75 -13.16
CA LEU A 233 -11.38 -4.76 -13.04
C LEU A 233 -11.13 -5.40 -14.40
N TRP A 234 -9.86 -5.48 -14.75
CA TRP A 234 -9.36 -6.05 -15.98
C TRP A 234 -8.42 -7.19 -15.65
N VAL A 235 -8.38 -8.19 -16.53
CA VAL A 235 -7.41 -9.28 -16.47
C VAL A 235 -6.78 -9.46 -17.84
N GLY A 236 -5.48 -9.72 -17.87
CA GLY A 236 -4.76 -9.86 -19.12
C GLY A 236 -3.26 -9.97 -18.95
N ARG A 237 -2.57 -10.08 -20.09
CA ARG A 237 -1.10 -9.95 -20.20
C ARG A 237 -0.74 -9.38 -21.55
N ASN A 238 0.43 -8.76 -21.61
CA ASN A 238 0.98 -8.14 -22.82
C ASN A 238 -0.04 -7.12 -23.37
N GLU A 239 -0.52 -7.31 -24.60
CA GLU A 239 -1.46 -6.39 -25.25
C GLU A 239 -2.90 -6.93 -25.28
N SER A 240 -3.20 -7.98 -24.49
CA SER A 240 -4.54 -8.58 -24.43
C SER A 240 -5.18 -8.39 -23.07
N TRP A 241 -6.21 -7.54 -23.02
CA TRP A 241 -6.91 -7.16 -21.79
C TRP A 241 -8.40 -7.39 -21.92
N LYS A 242 -8.98 -8.06 -20.91
CA LYS A 242 -10.41 -8.31 -20.80
C LYS A 242 -10.96 -7.61 -19.56
N LYS A 243 -11.96 -6.75 -19.74
CA LYS A 243 -12.75 -6.25 -18.62
C LYS A 243 -13.59 -7.39 -18.05
N ILE A 244 -13.39 -7.72 -16.79
CA ILE A 244 -14.11 -8.79 -16.08
C ILE A 244 -15.12 -8.26 -15.08
N TYR A 245 -15.00 -6.99 -14.69
CA TYR A 245 -15.97 -6.31 -13.86
C TYR A 245 -16.06 -4.83 -14.25
N SER A 246 -17.30 -4.34 -14.28
CA SER A 246 -17.62 -2.91 -14.37
C SER A 246 -18.37 -2.56 -13.10
N GLY A 247 -17.77 -1.73 -12.24
CA GLY A 247 -18.50 -1.16 -11.12
C GLY A 247 -19.36 0.03 -11.55
N GLY A 248 -19.97 0.68 -10.57
CA GLY A 248 -20.66 1.97 -10.72
C GLY A 248 -20.13 3.05 -9.78
N SER A 249 -18.99 2.81 -9.12
CA SER A 249 -18.41 3.71 -8.12
C SER A 249 -17.41 4.66 -8.77
N SER A 250 -17.44 5.94 -8.41
CA SER A 250 -16.38 6.88 -8.74
C SER A 250 -15.13 6.72 -7.87
N ILE A 251 -15.23 5.93 -6.80
CA ILE A 251 -14.12 5.66 -5.87
C ILE A 251 -13.23 4.56 -6.45
N LEU A 252 -11.93 4.83 -6.53
CA LEU A 252 -10.92 3.87 -6.93
C LEU A 252 -10.70 2.81 -5.86
N TRP A 253 -10.10 1.69 -6.25
CA TRP A 253 -9.57 0.73 -5.29
C TRP A 253 -8.26 1.29 -4.73
N ASN A 254 -8.11 1.23 -3.41
CA ASN A 254 -6.87 1.63 -2.74
C ASN A 254 -5.81 0.56 -3.01
N ASP A 255 -6.20 -0.71 -2.85
CA ASP A 255 -5.32 -1.86 -2.99
C ASP A 255 -6.05 -3.06 -3.62
N ALA A 256 -5.31 -3.80 -4.45
CA ALA A 256 -5.69 -5.12 -4.90
C ALA A 256 -4.51 -6.08 -4.63
N VAL A 257 -4.76 -7.15 -3.88
CA VAL A 257 -3.72 -8.08 -3.46
C VAL A 257 -4.17 -9.51 -3.70
N TRP A 258 -3.25 -10.33 -4.19
CA TRP A 258 -3.49 -11.77 -4.30
C TRP A 258 -3.18 -12.45 -2.97
N PHE A 259 -4.16 -13.16 -2.42
CA PHE A 259 -4.01 -13.89 -1.18
C PHE A 259 -4.87 -15.15 -1.20
N ASP A 260 -4.32 -16.28 -0.74
CA ASP A 260 -5.03 -17.56 -0.62
C ASP A 260 -5.83 -17.95 -1.89
N GLY A 261 -5.19 -17.83 -3.05
CA GLY A 261 -5.77 -18.19 -4.35
C GLY A 261 -6.87 -17.25 -4.85
N LYS A 262 -7.04 -16.06 -4.25
CA LYS A 262 -8.07 -15.09 -4.61
C LYS A 262 -7.49 -13.70 -4.72
N LEU A 263 -8.13 -12.84 -5.51
CA LEU A 263 -7.82 -11.42 -5.57
C LEU A 263 -8.75 -10.66 -4.62
N PHE A 264 -8.20 -10.08 -3.57
CA PHE A 264 -8.91 -9.19 -2.67
C PHE A 264 -8.75 -7.75 -3.16
N LEU A 265 -9.80 -6.94 -3.01
CA LEU A 265 -9.81 -5.52 -3.36
C LEU A 265 -10.39 -4.71 -2.21
N ALA A 266 -9.68 -3.68 -1.79
CA ALA A 266 -10.10 -2.77 -0.73
C ALA A 266 -10.17 -1.32 -1.24
N SER A 267 -11.21 -0.61 -0.84
CA SER A 267 -11.35 0.84 -1.02
C SER A 267 -11.77 1.49 0.29
N ASP A 268 -11.88 2.81 0.32
CA ASP A 268 -12.36 3.57 1.48
C ASP A 268 -13.73 3.14 2.06
N TYR A 269 -14.50 2.32 1.33
CA TYR A 269 -15.85 1.94 1.72
C TYR A 269 -16.14 0.45 1.72
N GLN A 270 -15.27 -0.39 1.16
CA GLN A 270 -15.56 -1.82 1.04
C GLN A 270 -14.32 -2.69 0.87
N LEU A 271 -14.44 -3.93 1.36
CA LEU A 271 -13.60 -5.06 0.99
C LEU A 271 -14.41 -6.02 0.10
N ARG A 272 -13.82 -6.43 -1.01
CA ARG A 272 -14.38 -7.40 -1.95
C ARG A 272 -13.36 -8.47 -2.31
N VAL A 273 -13.85 -9.59 -2.84
CA VAL A 273 -13.01 -10.67 -3.34
C VAL A 273 -13.50 -11.14 -4.71
N TRP A 274 -12.58 -11.24 -5.67
CA TRP A 274 -12.86 -11.87 -6.96
C TRP A 274 -12.68 -13.38 -6.83
N ASN A 275 -13.75 -14.14 -7.10
CA ASN A 275 -13.75 -15.60 -6.97
C ASN A 275 -13.46 -16.34 -8.30
N GLY A 276 -13.03 -15.63 -9.34
CA GLY A 276 -12.85 -16.16 -10.69
C GLY A 276 -14.04 -15.94 -11.64
N LYS A 277 -15.21 -15.57 -11.10
CA LYS A 277 -16.44 -15.35 -11.87
C LYS A 277 -17.05 -13.98 -11.61
N GLU A 278 -17.10 -13.56 -10.36
CA GLU A 278 -17.71 -12.30 -9.96
C GLU A 278 -17.01 -11.70 -8.74
N LEU A 279 -17.29 -10.42 -8.49
CA LEU A 279 -16.78 -9.69 -7.33
C LEU A 279 -17.76 -9.83 -6.16
N CYS A 280 -17.38 -10.58 -5.13
CA CYS A 280 -18.24 -10.93 -4.00
C CYS A 280 -17.93 -10.09 -2.75
N THR A 281 -18.92 -10.02 -1.85
CA THR A 281 -18.70 -9.63 -0.45
C THR A 281 -17.79 -10.68 0.21
N VAL A 282 -16.84 -10.22 1.03
CA VAL A 282 -16.06 -11.11 1.87
C VAL A 282 -16.88 -11.50 3.10
N GLU A 283 -16.97 -12.80 3.38
CA GLU A 283 -17.73 -13.33 4.52
C GLU A 283 -16.85 -14.18 5.43
N ASP A 284 -17.18 -14.16 6.72
CA ASP A 284 -16.64 -15.03 7.76
C ASP A 284 -17.83 -15.71 8.47
N ASN A 285 -17.90 -17.03 8.42
CA ASN A 285 -18.99 -17.83 9.00
C ASN A 285 -20.40 -17.34 8.59
N GLY A 286 -20.58 -16.97 7.32
CA GLY A 286 -21.85 -16.48 6.75
C GLY A 286 -22.22 -15.05 7.13
N LYS A 287 -21.27 -14.28 7.70
CA LYS A 287 -21.45 -12.85 8.02
C LYS A 287 -20.47 -12.03 7.20
N ALA A 288 -20.95 -10.93 6.63
CA ALA A 288 -20.10 -9.98 5.92
C ALA A 288 -18.99 -9.44 6.85
N VAL A 289 -17.75 -9.44 6.35
CA VAL A 289 -16.61 -8.83 7.02
C VAL A 289 -16.64 -7.33 6.71
N SER A 290 -16.89 -6.51 7.73
CA SER A 290 -16.97 -5.05 7.62
C SER A 290 -15.59 -4.37 7.60
N ALA A 291 -14.64 -4.91 6.83
CA ALA A 291 -13.33 -4.32 6.62
C ALA A 291 -13.32 -3.46 5.34
N TYR A 292 -12.44 -2.45 5.31
CA TYR A 292 -12.27 -1.50 4.21
C TYR A 292 -10.97 -0.70 4.44
N GLY A 293 -10.59 0.16 3.50
CA GLY A 293 -9.40 1.01 3.56
C GLY A 293 -8.23 0.44 2.76
N HIS A 294 -7.05 0.43 3.38
CA HIS A 294 -5.80 -0.04 2.76
C HIS A 294 -5.48 -1.48 3.14
N MET A 295 -4.68 -2.16 2.32
CA MET A 295 -4.43 -3.59 2.47
C MET A 295 -3.05 -4.02 1.99
N ASP A 296 -2.44 -4.96 2.71
CA ASP A 296 -1.23 -5.67 2.29
C ASP A 296 -1.34 -7.15 2.65
N ALA A 297 -0.61 -7.99 1.91
CA ALA A 297 -0.58 -9.42 2.11
C ALA A 297 0.84 -9.96 2.00
N TYR A 298 1.31 -10.67 3.03
CA TYR A 298 2.62 -11.31 3.01
C TYR A 298 2.68 -12.48 3.98
N ASP A 299 3.37 -13.53 3.58
CA ASP A 299 3.72 -14.69 4.41
C ASP A 299 2.53 -15.30 5.19
N GLY A 300 1.43 -15.53 4.46
CA GLY A 300 0.22 -16.14 5.03
C GLY A 300 -0.65 -15.19 5.85
N LEU A 301 -0.36 -13.89 5.86
CA LEU A 301 -1.20 -12.89 6.51
C LEU A 301 -1.71 -11.84 5.52
N LEU A 302 -3.02 -11.68 5.47
CA LEU A 302 -3.71 -10.53 4.85
C LEU A 302 -4.10 -9.55 5.95
N VAL A 303 -3.84 -8.26 5.76
CA VAL A 303 -4.27 -7.19 6.68
C VAL A 303 -5.07 -6.15 5.92
N VAL A 304 -6.21 -5.75 6.47
CA VAL A 304 -7.06 -4.68 5.94
C VAL A 304 -7.24 -3.64 7.04
N ALA A 305 -6.86 -2.40 6.76
CA ALA A 305 -6.83 -1.30 7.70
C ALA A 305 -7.70 -0.14 7.22
N GLY A 306 -8.81 0.08 7.93
CA GLY A 306 -9.60 1.30 7.83
C GLY A 306 -9.15 2.34 8.86
N PRO A 307 -9.74 3.54 8.86
CA PRO A 307 -9.29 4.65 9.70
C PRO A 307 -9.25 4.36 11.22
N GLU A 308 -10.14 3.47 11.70
CA GLU A 308 -10.28 3.15 13.12
C GLU A 308 -10.19 1.65 13.44
N PHE A 309 -10.35 0.79 12.43
CA PHE A 309 -10.39 -0.66 12.59
C PHE A 309 -9.35 -1.33 11.71
N VAL A 310 -8.68 -2.35 12.25
CA VAL A 310 -7.75 -3.18 11.49
C VAL A 310 -8.13 -4.64 11.67
N TYR A 311 -8.25 -5.35 10.57
CA TYR A 311 -8.54 -6.77 10.53
C TYR A 311 -7.38 -7.53 9.91
N SER A 312 -7.18 -8.78 10.33
CA SER A 312 -6.30 -9.72 9.65
C SER A 312 -7.01 -11.00 9.30
N PHE A 313 -6.51 -11.67 8.27
CA PHE A 313 -6.97 -12.98 7.82
C PHE A 313 -5.76 -13.86 7.53
N ASP A 314 -5.77 -15.07 8.07
CA ASP A 314 -4.67 -16.04 7.94
C ASP A 314 -4.95 -17.16 6.92
N GLY A 315 -6.00 -17.01 6.10
CA GLY A 315 -6.52 -18.04 5.20
C GLY A 315 -7.61 -18.91 5.83
N ALA A 316 -7.74 -18.91 7.15
CA ALA A 316 -8.75 -19.70 7.86
C ALA A 316 -9.74 -18.84 8.65
N SER A 317 -9.27 -17.78 9.32
CA SER A 317 -10.09 -17.00 10.25
C SER A 317 -9.76 -15.51 10.24
N TRP A 318 -10.80 -14.70 10.38
CA TRP A 318 -10.65 -13.25 10.54
C TRP A 318 -10.45 -12.89 12.01
N ARG A 319 -9.50 -11.98 12.27
CA ARG A 319 -9.19 -11.46 13.61
C ARG A 319 -9.20 -9.95 13.60
N LEU A 320 -9.84 -9.36 14.62
CA LEU A 320 -9.79 -7.93 14.86
C LEU A 320 -8.46 -7.59 15.54
N LEU A 321 -7.63 -6.78 14.88
CA LEU A 321 -6.33 -6.35 15.41
C LEU A 321 -6.46 -5.08 16.25
N VAL A 322 -7.18 -4.09 15.72
CA VAL A 322 -7.34 -2.75 16.32
C VAL A 322 -8.80 -2.35 16.20
N ALA A 323 -9.34 -1.79 17.29
CA ALA A 323 -10.63 -1.12 17.33
C ALA A 323 -10.64 -0.07 18.46
N PRO A 324 -11.50 0.95 18.38
CA PRO A 324 -11.71 1.89 19.48
C PRO A 324 -12.22 1.19 20.75
N TYR A 325 -11.65 1.57 21.89
CA TYR A 325 -12.22 1.28 23.20
C TYR A 325 -13.10 2.47 23.56
N LEU A 326 -14.41 2.30 23.42
CA LEU A 326 -15.39 3.30 23.82
C LEU A 326 -15.72 3.08 25.29
N ASP A 327 -15.68 4.15 26.07
CA ASP A 327 -16.16 4.19 27.45
C ASP A 327 -17.71 4.14 27.50
#